data_AF-A0A9J6RPF8-F1
#
_entry.id   AF-A0A9J6RPF8-F1
#
_cell.length_a   1.000
_cell.length_b   1.000
_cell.length_c   1.000
_cell.angle_alpha   90.00
_cell.angle_beta   90.00
_cell.angle_gamma   90.00
#
_symmetry.space_group_name_H-M   'P 1'
#
loop_
_entity.id
_entity.type
_entity.pdbx_description
1 polymer ?
#
loop_
_entity_poly.entity_id
_entity_poly.type
_entity_poly.pdbx_seq_one_letter_code
_entity_poly.pdbx_strand_id
1 'polypeptide(L)'
;MLETRKVFIDTQYFVKAGLHFDNPALKSFRKYCESNELFHVSTSVVKREVEAKIAVSVKEAIGAIKTFRRKARLLSSLEDDQIQGLFAEVPEKDIYQKSSQVFEDYMNGCSTEIVEASEVDPEDILSLYFETKPPFGEGKKKSEFPDAFSLLSIKSYLDEGEKIYVISDDGDLKEFCESEPQLISVETLDKLLDIYTQHTNTRSDQVRQYFTVNEMSIKDKIKEYLEDCEVYNSSTWEDAEVDDGLTVKQLGEIIPSVIYIDDEESQITFDIDIEFEVTVIGPDFINGIYDKEEGRMFTFDSTSRTSTISKTFTVEMFLSYEFKDGKLENAEDLDLHVAGVSGGIEVAVEEDGEEWY
;
A
#
# COMPACT_ATOMS: atom_id res chain seq x y z
N MET A 1 -20.65 13.29 4.21
CA MET A 1 -20.89 13.64 5.62
C MET A 1 -20.55 12.42 6.45
N LEU A 2 -19.96 12.59 7.63
CA LEU A 2 -19.58 11.48 8.51
C LEU A 2 -20.84 10.84 9.12
N GLU A 3 -21.00 9.53 8.99
CA GLU A 3 -22.19 8.79 9.45
C GLU A 3 -21.98 8.09 10.80
N THR A 4 -20.73 7.75 11.12
CA THR A 4 -20.33 7.06 12.35
C THR A 4 -18.86 7.34 12.67
N ARG A 5 -18.41 6.99 13.86
CA ARG A 5 -17.00 7.05 14.28
C ARG A 5 -16.39 5.66 14.47
N LYS A 6 -17.19 4.59 14.40
CA LYS A 6 -16.70 3.22 14.47
C LYS A 6 -16.11 2.84 13.11
N VAL A 7 -14.95 2.19 13.13
CA VAL A 7 -14.20 1.83 11.93
C VAL A 7 -13.70 0.40 12.09
N PHE A 8 -14.03 -0.44 11.11
CA PHE A 8 -13.48 -1.77 10.93
C PHE A 8 -12.54 -1.76 9.73
N ILE A 9 -11.31 -2.24 9.93
CA ILE A 9 -10.29 -2.33 8.89
C ILE A 9 -10.10 -3.81 8.56
N ASP A 10 -10.32 -4.13 7.29
CA ASP A 10 -10.14 -5.49 6.77
C ASP A 10 -8.66 -5.90 6.71
N THR A 11 -8.40 -7.20 6.77
CA THR A 11 -7.07 -7.80 6.62
C THR A 11 -6.39 -7.32 5.32
N GLN A 12 -7.16 -7.23 4.23
CA GLN A 12 -6.66 -6.81 2.92
C GLN A 12 -5.98 -5.44 2.97
N TYR A 13 -6.51 -4.48 3.72
CA TYR A 13 -5.93 -3.14 3.83
C TYR A 13 -4.55 -3.18 4.50
N PHE A 14 -4.39 -3.93 5.59
CA PHE A 14 -3.09 -4.09 6.27
C PHE A 14 -2.04 -4.74 5.37
N VAL A 15 -2.45 -5.72 4.55
CA VAL A 15 -1.56 -6.37 3.58
C VAL A 15 -1.17 -5.42 2.44
N LYS A 16 -2.12 -4.64 1.90
CA LYS A 16 -1.88 -3.61 0.87
C LYS A 16 -0.92 -2.53 1.38
N ALA A 17 -1.02 -2.18 2.66
CA ALA A 17 -0.10 -1.29 3.37
C ALA A 17 1.30 -1.89 3.62
N GLY A 18 1.60 -3.10 3.12
CA GLY A 18 2.89 -3.78 3.32
C GLY A 18 3.15 -4.19 4.76
N LEU A 19 2.10 -4.27 5.60
CA LEU A 19 2.22 -4.45 7.06
C LEU A 19 3.09 -3.35 7.73
N HIS A 20 3.19 -2.19 7.10
CA HIS A 20 3.86 -1.02 7.66
C HIS A 20 2.86 -0.19 8.48
N PHE A 21 2.76 -0.52 9.77
CA PHE A 21 1.83 0.14 10.70
C PHE A 21 2.17 1.61 11.01
N ASP A 22 3.32 2.09 10.54
CA ASP A 22 3.76 3.49 10.61
C ASP A 22 3.47 4.29 9.33
N ASN A 23 2.77 3.72 8.33
CA ASN A 23 2.38 4.47 7.14
C ASN A 23 1.50 5.68 7.51
N PRO A 24 1.45 6.73 6.67
CA PRO A 24 0.78 7.99 7.04
C PRO A 24 -0.69 7.83 7.42
N ALA A 25 -1.45 6.99 6.70
CA ALA A 25 -2.87 6.77 6.94
C ALA A 25 -3.13 6.05 8.27
N LEU A 26 -2.44 4.94 8.55
CA LEU A 26 -2.55 4.18 9.81
C LEU A 26 -2.08 5.04 11.00
N LYS A 27 -1.00 5.81 10.83
CA LYS A 27 -0.51 6.74 11.85
C LYS A 27 -1.52 7.85 12.14
N SER A 28 -2.14 8.42 11.12
CA SER A 28 -3.17 9.46 11.27
C SER A 28 -4.44 8.90 11.92
N PHE A 29 -4.88 7.72 11.50
CA PHE A 29 -6.00 7.02 12.13
C PHE A 29 -5.74 6.73 13.60
N ARG A 30 -4.55 6.24 13.94
CA ARG A 30 -4.13 6.04 15.32
C ARG A 30 -4.17 7.33 16.14
N LYS A 31 -3.70 8.47 15.60
CA LYS A 31 -3.81 9.77 16.28
C LYS A 31 -5.27 10.10 16.64
N TYR A 32 -6.21 9.88 15.71
CA TYR A 32 -7.64 10.10 15.97
C TYR A 32 -8.25 9.09 16.95
N CYS A 33 -7.74 7.86 17.00
CA CYS A 33 -8.14 6.91 18.04
C CYS A 33 -7.63 7.36 19.42
N GLU A 34 -6.36 7.78 19.51
CA GLU A 34 -5.76 8.28 20.75
C GLU A 34 -6.49 9.55 21.28
N SER A 35 -7.06 10.37 20.40
CA SER A 35 -7.89 11.53 20.77
C SER A 35 -9.38 11.21 20.99
N ASN A 36 -9.80 9.94 20.90
CA ASN A 36 -11.19 9.48 20.99
C ASN A 36 -12.14 10.11 19.93
N GLU A 37 -11.59 10.42 18.76
CA GLU A 37 -12.32 10.96 17.61
C GLU A 37 -12.85 9.84 16.70
N LEU A 38 -12.09 8.76 16.55
CA LEU A 38 -12.46 7.54 15.83
C LEU A 38 -12.24 6.31 16.72
N PHE A 39 -13.05 5.26 16.52
CA PHE A 39 -13.02 4.05 17.35
C PHE A 39 -12.76 2.83 16.47
N HIS A 40 -11.61 2.18 16.66
CA HIS A 40 -11.27 0.98 15.92
C HIS A 40 -11.96 -0.24 16.53
N VAL A 41 -12.74 -0.94 15.71
CA VAL A 41 -13.36 -2.23 16.03
C VAL A 41 -12.76 -3.25 15.05
N SER A 42 -12.24 -4.34 15.56
CA SER A 42 -11.70 -5.43 14.73
C SER A 42 -12.27 -6.76 15.20
N THR A 43 -11.94 -7.85 14.50
CA THR A 43 -12.39 -9.19 14.87
C THR A 43 -11.22 -10.08 15.25
N SER A 44 -11.52 -11.10 16.06
CA SER A 44 -10.57 -12.18 16.35
C SER A 44 -10.03 -12.88 15.09
N VAL A 45 -10.78 -12.82 13.98
CA VAL A 45 -10.39 -13.37 12.68
C VAL A 45 -9.36 -12.48 12.00
N VAL A 46 -9.66 -11.19 11.77
CA VAL A 46 -8.71 -10.23 11.17
C VAL A 46 -7.39 -10.21 11.95
N LYS A 47 -7.47 -10.18 13.29
CA LYS A 47 -6.26 -10.22 14.13
C LYS A 47 -5.37 -11.43 13.80
N ARG A 48 -5.94 -12.63 13.73
CA ARG A 48 -5.20 -13.87 13.44
C ARG A 48 -4.69 -13.91 12.00
N GLU A 49 -5.44 -13.36 11.05
CA GLU A 49 -5.00 -13.30 9.66
C GLU A 49 -3.80 -12.37 9.50
N VAL A 50 -3.84 -11.18 10.10
CA VAL A 50 -2.71 -10.24 10.09
C VAL A 50 -1.49 -10.87 10.76
N GLU A 51 -1.65 -11.54 11.91
CA GLU A 51 -0.57 -12.28 12.58
C GLU A 51 0.03 -13.39 11.68
N ALA A 52 -0.81 -14.10 10.94
CA ALA A 52 -0.37 -15.12 9.99
C ALA A 52 0.37 -14.50 8.79
N LYS A 53 -0.09 -13.36 8.28
CA LYS A 53 0.59 -12.63 7.20
C LYS A 53 1.96 -12.11 7.65
N ILE A 54 2.05 -11.57 8.86
CA ILE A 54 3.34 -11.19 9.48
C ILE A 54 4.30 -12.39 9.52
N ALA A 55 3.83 -13.57 9.95
CA ALA A 55 4.67 -14.77 9.99
C ALA A 55 5.22 -15.16 8.61
N VAL A 56 4.39 -15.06 7.57
CA VAL A 56 4.79 -15.33 6.18
C VAL A 56 5.82 -14.31 5.71
N SER A 57 5.55 -13.01 5.87
CA SER A 57 6.45 -11.93 5.44
C SER A 57 7.80 -11.98 6.15
N VAL A 58 7.83 -12.31 7.46
CA VAL A 58 9.09 -12.48 8.22
C VAL A 58 9.92 -13.62 7.65
N LYS A 59 9.28 -14.75 7.32
CA LYS A 59 9.97 -15.90 6.74
C LYS A 59 10.56 -15.58 5.36
N GLU A 60 9.83 -14.87 4.53
CA GLU A 60 10.28 -14.40 3.21
C GLU A 60 11.47 -13.44 3.34
N ALA A 61 11.37 -12.43 4.21
CA ALA A 61 12.45 -11.48 4.48
C ALA A 61 13.73 -12.18 4.97
N ILE A 62 13.62 -13.14 5.88
CA ILE A 62 14.78 -13.93 6.34
C ILE A 62 15.36 -14.79 5.22
N GLY A 63 14.53 -15.34 4.35
CA GLY A 63 14.96 -16.05 3.14
C GLY A 63 15.78 -15.16 2.20
N ALA A 64 15.33 -13.91 2.00
CA ALA A 64 16.05 -12.91 1.22
C ALA A 64 17.40 -12.56 1.88
N ILE A 65 17.42 -12.30 3.19
CA ILE A 65 18.65 -12.02 3.96
C ILE A 65 19.65 -13.17 3.84
N LYS A 66 19.20 -14.43 3.97
CA LYS A 66 20.06 -15.62 3.81
C LYS A 66 20.65 -15.70 2.39
N THR A 67 19.85 -15.39 1.38
CA THR A 67 20.28 -15.37 -0.02
C THR A 67 21.31 -14.29 -0.27
N PHE A 68 21.06 -13.07 0.23
CA PHE A 68 22.01 -11.95 0.20
C PHE A 68 23.35 -12.35 0.84
N ARG A 69 23.33 -12.86 2.08
CA ARG A 69 24.55 -13.30 2.79
C ARG A 69 25.34 -14.36 2.03
N ARG A 70 24.65 -15.26 1.32
CA ARG A 70 25.30 -16.29 0.50
C ARG A 70 25.99 -15.69 -0.72
N LYS A 71 25.36 -14.73 -1.41
CA LYS A 71 25.92 -14.09 -2.61
C LYS A 71 27.01 -13.06 -2.28
N ALA A 72 26.85 -12.32 -1.18
CA ALA A 72 27.73 -11.22 -0.78
C ALA A 72 28.89 -11.65 0.15
N ARG A 73 29.27 -12.94 0.18
CA ARG A 73 30.31 -13.47 1.10
C ARG A 73 31.65 -12.75 1.04
N LEU A 74 32.01 -12.14 -0.10
CA LEU A 74 33.24 -11.37 -0.18
C LEU A 74 33.24 -10.16 0.78
N LEU A 75 32.06 -9.57 1.01
CA LEU A 75 31.88 -8.38 1.84
C LEU A 75 32.04 -8.70 3.33
N SER A 76 31.78 -9.94 3.76
CA SER A 76 31.91 -10.33 5.17
C SER A 76 33.35 -10.31 5.68
N SER A 77 34.33 -10.20 4.78
CA SER A 77 35.76 -10.10 5.13
C SER A 77 36.25 -8.66 5.29
N LEU A 78 35.39 -7.67 5.01
CA LEU A 78 35.72 -6.26 5.19
C LEU A 78 35.65 -5.90 6.68
N GLU A 79 36.66 -5.18 7.15
CA GLU A 79 36.69 -4.59 8.50
C GLU A 79 35.88 -3.28 8.51
N ASP A 80 34.57 -3.43 8.30
CA ASP A 80 33.59 -2.34 8.37
C ASP A 80 32.39 -2.79 9.21
N ASP A 81 32.10 -2.07 10.30
CA ASP A 81 31.06 -2.44 11.27
C ASP A 81 29.65 -2.46 10.65
N GLN A 82 29.37 -1.58 9.67
CA GLN A 82 28.08 -1.57 8.98
C GLN A 82 27.91 -2.81 8.12
N ILE A 83 28.97 -3.17 7.40
CA ILE A 83 28.98 -4.36 6.53
C ILE A 83 28.90 -5.63 7.39
N GLN A 84 29.66 -5.72 8.48
CA GLN A 84 29.60 -6.87 9.38
C GLN A 84 28.21 -7.07 10.00
N GLY A 85 27.50 -5.98 10.31
CA GLY A 85 26.12 -6.01 10.79
C GLY A 85 25.15 -6.75 9.85
N LEU A 86 25.35 -6.63 8.52
CA LEU A 86 24.50 -7.30 7.53
C LEU A 86 24.60 -8.84 7.59
N PHE A 87 25.68 -9.38 8.15
CA PHE A 87 25.91 -10.82 8.29
C PHE A 87 25.53 -11.38 9.67
N ALA A 88 25.14 -10.54 10.63
CA ALA A 88 24.78 -10.96 11.98
C ALA A 88 23.52 -11.84 11.98
N GLU A 89 23.59 -13.06 12.52
CA GLU A 89 22.40 -13.92 12.64
C GLU A 89 21.41 -13.35 13.65
N VAL A 90 20.18 -13.13 13.20
CA VAL A 90 19.05 -12.81 14.07
C VAL A 90 18.10 -14.00 14.01
N PRO A 91 17.73 -14.60 15.15
CA PRO A 91 16.79 -15.71 15.18
C PRO A 91 15.44 -15.31 14.57
N GLU A 92 14.89 -16.18 13.73
CA GLU A 92 13.57 -15.97 13.09
C GLU A 92 12.48 -15.70 14.12
N LYS A 93 12.53 -16.40 15.24
CA LYS A 93 11.62 -16.19 16.37
C LYS A 93 11.68 -14.76 16.92
N ASP A 94 12.86 -14.17 17.02
CA ASP A 94 13.04 -12.84 17.59
C ASP A 94 12.53 -11.76 16.64
N ILE A 95 12.75 -11.93 15.32
CA ILE A 95 12.19 -11.04 14.30
C ILE A 95 10.67 -11.14 14.31
N TYR A 96 10.13 -12.36 14.28
CA TYR A 96 8.69 -12.57 14.35
C TYR A 96 8.06 -11.92 15.58
N GLN A 97 8.65 -12.13 16.77
CA GLN A 97 8.16 -11.51 18.01
C GLN A 97 8.16 -9.98 17.93
N LYS A 98 9.22 -9.37 17.38
CA LYS A 98 9.28 -7.91 17.20
C LYS A 98 8.22 -7.42 16.21
N SER A 99 8.06 -8.09 15.07
CA SER A 99 7.06 -7.72 14.06
C SER A 99 5.63 -7.88 14.58
N SER A 100 5.34 -8.94 15.33
CA SER A 100 4.05 -9.11 16.01
C SER A 100 3.82 -8.05 17.08
N GLN A 101 4.85 -7.66 17.84
CA GLN A 101 4.74 -6.60 18.84
C GLN A 101 4.36 -5.25 18.20
N VAL A 102 4.91 -4.91 17.02
CA VAL A 102 4.52 -3.68 16.31
C VAL A 102 3.03 -3.67 15.98
N PHE A 103 2.47 -4.80 15.54
CA PHE A 103 1.03 -4.91 15.29
C PHE A 103 0.22 -4.80 16.59
N GLU A 104 0.64 -5.48 17.66
CA GLU A 104 -0.04 -5.37 18.96
C GLU A 104 0.00 -3.94 19.51
N ASP A 105 1.14 -3.25 19.40
CA ASP A 105 1.32 -1.87 19.83
C ASP A 105 0.44 -0.91 19.03
N TYR A 106 0.28 -1.15 17.73
CA TYR A 106 -0.66 -0.41 16.88
C TYR A 106 -2.11 -0.61 17.36
N MET A 107 -2.54 -1.86 17.53
CA MET A 107 -3.90 -2.18 17.99
C MET A 107 -4.20 -1.60 19.37
N ASN A 108 -3.22 -1.64 20.28
CA ASN A 108 -3.30 -1.05 21.62
C ASN A 108 -3.34 0.49 21.56
N GLY A 109 -2.52 1.11 20.70
CA GLY A 109 -2.54 2.56 20.47
C GLY A 109 -3.90 3.05 19.97
N CYS A 110 -4.56 2.27 19.11
CA CYS A 110 -5.92 2.54 18.66
C CYS A 110 -7.01 2.20 19.69
N SER A 111 -6.65 1.65 20.86
CA SER A 111 -7.61 1.11 21.85
C SER A 111 -8.63 0.16 21.21
N THR A 112 -8.14 -0.73 20.33
CA THR A 112 -9.00 -1.54 19.46
C THR A 112 -9.90 -2.48 20.26
N GLU A 113 -11.20 -2.44 19.97
CA GLU A 113 -12.15 -3.43 20.47
C GLU A 113 -12.13 -4.67 19.58
N ILE A 114 -11.84 -5.85 20.17
CA ILE A 114 -11.81 -7.11 19.45
C ILE A 114 -13.13 -7.85 19.66
N VAL A 115 -13.89 -8.01 18.58
CA VAL A 115 -15.12 -8.82 18.55
C VAL A 115 -14.75 -10.28 18.28
N GLU A 116 -15.15 -11.16 19.19
CA GLU A 116 -14.88 -12.60 19.07
C GLU A 116 -15.85 -13.26 18.07
N ALA A 117 -15.33 -14.07 17.16
CA ALA A 117 -16.15 -14.75 16.16
C ALA A 117 -16.99 -15.90 16.74
N SER A 118 -16.84 -16.19 18.04
CA SER A 118 -17.60 -17.22 18.74
C SER A 118 -19.09 -16.92 18.84
N GLU A 119 -19.49 -15.67 18.63
CA GLU A 119 -20.89 -15.24 18.72
C GLU A 119 -21.64 -15.35 17.38
N VAL A 120 -20.96 -15.70 16.29
CA VAL A 120 -21.58 -15.89 14.97
C VAL A 120 -22.27 -17.26 14.91
N ASP A 121 -23.54 -17.28 14.48
CA ASP A 121 -24.26 -18.53 14.23
C ASP A 121 -23.67 -19.24 12.99
N PRO A 122 -23.16 -20.48 13.14
CA PRO A 122 -22.67 -21.25 12.00
C PRO A 122 -23.72 -21.47 10.90
N GLU A 123 -25.01 -21.52 11.24
CA GLU A 123 -26.07 -21.73 10.25
C GLU A 123 -26.22 -20.51 9.32
N ASP A 124 -26.00 -19.30 9.82
CA ASP A 124 -26.01 -18.07 9.00
C ASP A 124 -24.88 -18.10 7.97
N ILE A 125 -23.68 -18.51 8.39
CA ILE A 125 -22.52 -18.66 7.47
C ILE A 125 -22.82 -19.72 6.42
N LEU A 126 -23.35 -20.87 6.82
CA LEU A 126 -23.66 -21.97 5.91
C LEU A 126 -24.75 -21.56 4.90
N SER A 127 -25.76 -20.81 5.34
CA SER A 127 -26.78 -20.25 4.44
C SER A 127 -26.14 -19.33 3.41
N LEU A 128 -25.31 -18.36 3.81
CA LEU A 128 -24.61 -17.46 2.88
C LEU A 128 -23.77 -18.26 1.86
N TYR A 129 -23.01 -19.26 2.34
CA TYR A 129 -22.15 -20.10 1.49
C TYR A 129 -22.94 -20.93 0.47
N PHE A 130 -23.97 -21.67 0.90
CA PHE A 130 -24.74 -22.54 0.01
C PHE A 130 -25.64 -21.76 -0.94
N GLU A 131 -26.13 -20.61 -0.52
CA GLU A 131 -26.93 -19.71 -1.35
C GLU A 131 -26.09 -18.82 -2.27
N THR A 132 -24.75 -18.83 -2.11
CA THR A 132 -23.82 -17.98 -2.88
C THR A 132 -24.17 -16.51 -2.75
N LYS A 133 -24.39 -16.09 -1.51
CA LYS A 133 -24.60 -14.69 -1.15
C LYS A 133 -23.27 -14.08 -0.70
N PRO A 134 -23.05 -12.78 -0.91
CA PRO A 134 -21.89 -12.08 -0.36
C PRO A 134 -21.69 -12.40 1.13
N PRO A 135 -20.43 -12.47 1.61
CA PRO A 135 -19.18 -12.30 0.84
C PRO A 135 -18.78 -13.55 0.03
N PHE A 136 -19.68 -14.52 -0.20
CA PHE A 136 -19.38 -15.69 -1.03
C PHE A 136 -19.69 -15.47 -2.52
N GLY A 137 -18.64 -15.39 -3.35
CA GLY A 137 -18.74 -15.14 -4.80
C GLY A 137 -18.82 -16.39 -5.68
N GLU A 138 -18.94 -16.21 -7.01
CA GLU A 138 -18.78 -17.30 -7.98
C GLU A 138 -17.30 -17.73 -8.11
N GLY A 139 -16.86 -18.72 -7.32
CA GLY A 139 -15.49 -19.21 -7.45
C GLY A 139 -14.92 -19.87 -6.20
N LYS A 140 -13.81 -19.31 -5.68
CA LYS A 140 -13.05 -19.82 -4.52
C LYS A 140 -13.78 -19.60 -3.19
N LYS A 141 -15.05 -20.03 -3.09
CA LYS A 141 -15.95 -19.91 -1.94
C LYS A 141 -15.42 -20.40 -0.57
N LYS A 142 -14.27 -21.07 -0.54
CA LYS A 142 -13.63 -21.55 0.69
C LYS A 142 -12.67 -20.55 1.30
N SER A 143 -12.10 -19.63 0.51
CA SER A 143 -11.19 -18.60 1.04
C SER A 143 -11.93 -17.43 1.68
N GLU A 144 -13.23 -17.29 1.42
CA GLU A 144 -14.08 -16.17 1.90
C GLU A 144 -14.72 -16.45 3.28
N PHE A 145 -14.50 -17.63 3.87
CA PHE A 145 -15.01 -17.92 5.21
C PHE A 145 -14.51 -16.95 6.29
N PRO A 146 -13.20 -16.59 6.36
CA PRO A 146 -12.71 -15.59 7.29
C PRO A 146 -13.46 -14.26 7.16
N ASP A 147 -13.69 -13.80 5.93
CA ASP A 147 -14.41 -12.55 5.66
C ASP A 147 -15.87 -12.63 6.11
N ALA A 148 -16.55 -13.75 5.84
CA ALA A 148 -17.90 -14.00 6.32
C ALA A 148 -17.99 -14.00 7.86
N PHE A 149 -17.05 -14.67 8.55
CA PHE A 149 -16.98 -14.63 10.01
C PHE A 149 -16.73 -13.20 10.51
N SER A 150 -15.82 -12.45 9.88
CA SER A 150 -15.51 -11.07 10.27
C SER A 150 -16.73 -10.16 10.14
N LEU A 151 -17.36 -10.14 8.96
CA LEU A 151 -18.50 -9.27 8.67
C LEU A 151 -19.72 -9.61 9.54
N LEU A 152 -20.01 -10.90 9.75
CA LEU A 152 -21.10 -11.31 10.66
C LEU A 152 -20.78 -10.98 12.12
N SER A 153 -19.52 -11.11 12.55
CA SER A 153 -19.12 -10.70 13.91
C SER A 153 -19.37 -9.21 14.12
N ILE A 154 -18.97 -8.38 13.15
CA ILE A 154 -19.19 -6.92 13.20
C ILE A 154 -20.68 -6.60 13.17
N LYS A 155 -21.47 -7.28 12.32
CA LYS A 155 -22.92 -7.10 12.28
C LYS A 155 -23.58 -7.43 13.62
N SER A 156 -23.22 -8.54 14.25
CA SER A 156 -23.77 -8.95 15.55
C SER A 156 -23.33 -8.04 16.70
N TYR A 157 -22.18 -7.37 16.56
CA TYR A 157 -21.68 -6.41 17.54
C TYR A 157 -22.45 -5.07 17.55
N LEU A 158 -23.04 -4.68 16.43
CA LEU A 158 -23.75 -3.39 16.32
C LEU A 158 -25.16 -3.45 16.90
N ASP A 159 -25.49 -2.49 17.75
CA ASP A 159 -26.86 -2.29 18.23
C ASP A 159 -27.78 -1.74 17.13
N GLU A 160 -29.11 -1.81 17.35
CA GLU A 160 -30.10 -1.27 16.41
C GLU A 160 -29.86 0.24 16.15
N GLY A 161 -29.58 0.59 14.89
CA GLY A 161 -29.33 1.96 14.46
C GLY A 161 -27.86 2.40 14.52
N GLU A 162 -26.96 1.58 15.08
CA GLU A 162 -25.53 1.82 14.97
C GLU A 162 -25.02 1.49 13.57
N LYS A 163 -23.99 2.23 13.13
CA LYS A 163 -23.30 1.99 11.87
C LYS A 163 -21.80 1.90 12.09
N ILE A 164 -21.09 1.27 11.16
CA ILE A 164 -19.63 1.19 11.13
C ILE A 164 -19.11 1.41 9.71
N TYR A 165 -17.96 2.06 9.58
CA TYR A 165 -17.22 2.08 8.32
C TYR A 165 -16.43 0.78 8.15
N VAL A 166 -16.55 0.13 7.00
CA VAL A 166 -15.78 -1.06 6.62
C VAL A 166 -14.74 -0.64 5.59
N ILE A 167 -13.47 -0.67 5.98
CA ILE A 167 -12.34 -0.34 5.10
C ILE A 167 -11.88 -1.59 4.37
N SER A 168 -12.24 -1.71 3.09
CA SER A 168 -11.77 -2.78 2.21
C SER A 168 -11.95 -2.37 0.74
N ASP A 169 -10.98 -2.78 -0.09
CA ASP A 169 -11.03 -2.66 -1.55
C ASP A 169 -11.54 -3.97 -2.19
N ASP A 170 -11.97 -4.94 -1.38
CA ASP A 170 -12.50 -6.22 -1.83
C ASP A 170 -13.96 -6.08 -2.31
N GLY A 171 -14.21 -6.55 -3.53
CA GLY A 171 -15.51 -6.50 -4.18
C GLY A 171 -16.59 -7.30 -3.45
N ASP A 172 -16.27 -8.48 -2.93
CA ASP A 172 -17.22 -9.35 -2.24
C ASP A 172 -17.66 -8.75 -0.89
N LEU A 173 -16.72 -8.10 -0.18
CA LEU A 173 -17.03 -7.38 1.07
C LEU A 173 -17.87 -6.12 0.79
N LYS A 174 -17.57 -5.41 -0.30
CA LYS A 174 -18.36 -4.25 -0.72
C LYS A 174 -19.80 -4.65 -1.04
N GLU A 175 -19.99 -5.73 -1.82
CA GLU A 175 -21.31 -6.29 -2.12
C GLU A 175 -22.07 -6.71 -0.85
N PHE A 176 -21.38 -7.29 0.15
CA PHE A 176 -22.02 -7.60 1.43
C PHE A 176 -22.50 -6.34 2.15
N CYS A 177 -21.67 -5.29 2.21
CA CYS A 177 -22.02 -4.02 2.85
C CYS A 177 -23.22 -3.36 2.15
N GLU A 178 -23.36 -3.46 0.83
CA GLU A 178 -24.51 -2.92 0.10
C GLU A 178 -25.84 -3.58 0.53
N SER A 179 -25.79 -4.83 0.99
CA SER A 179 -26.96 -5.55 1.53
C SER A 179 -27.27 -5.22 2.99
N GLU A 180 -26.36 -4.56 3.72
CA GLU A 180 -26.43 -4.32 5.15
C GLU A 180 -26.35 -2.81 5.48
N PRO A 181 -27.47 -2.14 5.77
CA PRO A 181 -27.51 -0.68 5.96
C PRO A 181 -26.64 -0.12 7.10
N GLN A 182 -26.20 -0.98 8.02
CA GLN A 182 -25.32 -0.62 9.14
C GLN A 182 -23.84 -0.63 8.75
N LEU A 183 -23.47 -1.28 7.64
CA LEU A 183 -22.10 -1.39 7.18
C LEU A 183 -21.86 -0.41 6.02
N ILE A 184 -20.96 0.55 6.22
CA ILE A 184 -20.66 1.57 5.22
C ILE A 184 -19.31 1.25 4.59
N SER A 185 -19.32 0.70 3.38
CA SER A 185 -18.10 0.38 2.64
C SER A 185 -17.35 1.64 2.23
N VAL A 186 -16.05 1.66 2.48
CA VAL A 186 -15.09 2.68 2.01
C VAL A 186 -13.82 1.96 1.57
N GLU A 187 -13.32 2.27 0.37
CA GLU A 187 -12.25 1.50 -0.28
C GLU A 187 -10.89 1.60 0.43
N THR A 188 -10.59 2.75 1.05
CA THR A 188 -9.31 2.99 1.72
C THR A 188 -9.48 3.81 3.00
N LEU A 189 -8.55 3.65 3.93
CA LEU A 189 -8.50 4.44 5.15
C LEU A 189 -8.31 5.93 4.84
N ASP A 190 -7.52 6.26 3.81
CA ASP A 190 -7.27 7.61 3.33
C ASP A 190 -8.58 8.33 2.97
N LYS A 191 -9.47 7.64 2.24
CA LYS A 191 -10.81 8.17 1.91
C LYS A 191 -11.67 8.37 3.16
N LEU A 192 -11.61 7.46 4.14
CA LEU A 192 -12.34 7.65 5.39
C LEU A 192 -11.81 8.86 6.18
N LEU A 193 -10.50 8.99 6.32
CA LEU A 193 -9.88 10.10 7.02
C LEU A 193 -10.20 11.42 6.31
N ASP A 194 -10.24 11.41 4.99
CA ASP A 194 -10.68 12.57 4.21
C ASP A 194 -12.17 12.92 4.43
N ILE A 195 -13.07 11.93 4.48
CA ILE A 195 -14.47 12.14 4.89
C ILE A 195 -14.54 12.74 6.30
N TYR A 196 -13.71 12.25 7.21
CA TYR A 196 -13.63 12.71 8.58
C TYR A 196 -13.18 14.17 8.66
N THR A 197 -12.06 14.52 8.02
CA THR A 197 -11.50 15.87 8.05
C THR A 197 -12.40 16.89 7.35
N GLN A 198 -13.04 16.52 6.24
CA GLN A 198 -14.06 17.37 5.60
C GLN A 198 -15.26 17.64 6.50
N HIS A 199 -15.66 16.65 7.31
CA HIS A 199 -16.78 16.79 8.22
C HIS A 199 -16.45 17.66 9.43
N THR A 200 -15.24 17.53 9.97
CA THR A 200 -14.85 18.16 11.24
C THR A 200 -14.10 19.47 11.07
N ASN A 201 -13.51 19.72 9.90
CA ASN A 201 -12.59 20.82 9.71
C ASN A 201 -12.88 21.57 8.41
N THR A 202 -13.48 22.76 8.52
CA THR A 202 -13.77 23.65 7.38
C THR A 202 -12.52 24.10 6.61
N ARG A 203 -11.33 23.83 7.15
CA ARG A 203 -10.03 24.12 6.52
C ARG A 203 -9.68 23.13 5.41
N SER A 204 -10.28 21.93 5.41
CA SER A 204 -10.06 20.92 4.36
C SER A 204 -10.28 21.50 2.96
N ASP A 205 -11.28 22.38 2.82
CA ASP A 205 -11.60 23.03 1.54
C ASP A 205 -10.48 23.96 1.06
N GLN A 206 -9.77 24.61 1.99
CA GLN A 206 -8.65 25.48 1.65
C GLN A 206 -7.39 24.70 1.29
N VAL A 207 -7.16 23.57 1.96
CA VAL A 207 -6.11 22.62 1.55
C VAL A 207 -6.41 22.12 0.14
N ARG A 208 -7.64 21.74 -0.17
CA ARG A 208 -8.04 21.35 -1.54
C ARG A 208 -7.83 22.47 -2.56
N GLN A 209 -8.18 23.69 -2.19
CA GLN A 209 -7.96 24.86 -3.04
C GLN A 209 -6.46 25.08 -3.33
N TYR A 210 -5.58 24.84 -2.35
CA TYR A 210 -4.14 24.90 -2.57
C TYR A 210 -3.69 23.93 -3.68
N PHE A 211 -4.19 22.69 -3.69
CA PHE A 211 -3.89 21.72 -4.74
C PHE A 211 -4.42 22.14 -6.11
N THR A 212 -5.62 22.74 -6.18
CA THR A 212 -6.15 23.27 -7.45
C THR A 212 -5.31 24.42 -8.00
N VAL A 213 -4.83 25.32 -7.13
CA VAL A 213 -4.03 26.49 -7.54
C VAL A 213 -2.61 26.10 -7.93
N ASN A 214 -2.02 25.12 -7.23
CA ASN A 214 -0.62 24.72 -7.39
C ASN A 214 -0.43 23.42 -8.17
N GLU A 215 -1.47 22.90 -8.81
CA GLU A 215 -1.46 21.57 -9.48
C GLU A 215 -0.25 21.40 -10.42
N MET A 216 0.04 22.41 -11.25
CA MET A 216 1.17 22.37 -12.18
C MET A 216 2.52 22.28 -11.46
N SER A 217 2.72 23.09 -10.42
CA SER A 217 3.94 23.08 -9.60
C SER A 217 4.13 21.73 -8.89
N ILE A 218 3.05 21.15 -8.38
CA ILE A 218 3.08 19.83 -7.72
C ILE A 218 3.42 18.74 -8.75
N LYS A 219 2.82 18.78 -9.93
CA LYS A 219 3.12 17.83 -11.02
C LYS A 219 4.58 17.94 -11.49
N ASP A 220 5.12 19.15 -11.57
CA ASP A 220 6.53 19.36 -11.91
C ASP A 220 7.45 18.74 -10.84
N LYS A 221 7.13 18.91 -9.55
CA LYS A 221 7.88 18.27 -8.45
C LYS A 221 7.81 16.74 -8.49
N ILE A 222 6.62 16.16 -8.74
CA ILE A 222 6.46 14.70 -8.89
C ILE A 222 7.29 14.19 -10.07
N LYS A 223 7.26 14.93 -11.19
CA LYS A 223 8.06 14.60 -12.36
C LYS A 223 9.55 14.59 -12.04
N GLU A 224 10.07 15.67 -11.46
CA GLU A 224 11.49 15.78 -11.08
C GLU A 224 11.88 14.65 -10.11
N TYR A 225 11.03 14.35 -9.12
CA TYR A 225 11.25 13.27 -8.17
C TYR A 225 11.39 11.91 -8.85
N LEU A 226 10.51 11.59 -9.80
CA LEU A 226 10.51 10.29 -10.48
C LEU A 226 11.62 10.16 -11.52
N GLU A 227 11.98 11.24 -12.22
CA GLU A 227 13.09 11.25 -13.18
C GLU A 227 14.45 11.16 -12.48
N ASP A 228 14.55 11.50 -11.18
CA ASP A 228 15.76 11.32 -10.35
C ASP A 228 15.86 9.92 -9.72
N CYS A 229 14.79 9.11 -9.79
CA CYS A 229 14.80 7.76 -9.24
C CYS A 229 15.63 6.80 -10.12
N GLU A 230 16.35 5.87 -9.48
CA GLU A 230 16.96 4.74 -10.21
C GLU A 230 15.86 3.87 -10.83
N VAL A 231 16.10 3.39 -12.04
CA VAL A 231 15.17 2.51 -12.78
C VAL A 231 15.94 1.28 -13.22
N TYR A 232 15.35 0.10 -13.04
CA TYR A 232 15.98 -1.15 -13.45
C TYR A 232 15.01 -2.04 -14.21
N ASN A 233 15.58 -2.74 -15.19
CA ASN A 233 14.86 -3.69 -16.00
C ASN A 233 14.86 -5.07 -15.34
N SER A 234 13.68 -5.62 -15.09
CA SER A 234 13.42 -6.91 -14.47
C SER A 234 12.63 -7.79 -15.46
N SER A 235 13.10 -7.82 -16.70
CA SER A 235 12.54 -8.64 -17.77
C SER A 235 13.33 -9.93 -17.97
N THR A 236 12.88 -10.78 -18.89
CA THR A 236 13.59 -12.00 -19.28
C THR A 236 14.71 -11.74 -20.29
N TRP A 237 14.83 -10.52 -20.79
CA TRP A 237 15.94 -10.07 -21.64
C TRP A 237 17.26 -10.03 -20.84
N GLU A 238 17.99 -11.14 -20.90
CA GLU A 238 19.23 -11.34 -20.16
C GLU A 238 20.27 -10.25 -20.47
N ASP A 239 20.92 -9.74 -19.42
CA ASP A 239 21.92 -8.67 -19.47
C ASP A 239 21.42 -7.33 -20.05
N ALA A 240 20.10 -7.11 -20.13
CA ALA A 240 19.53 -5.83 -20.56
C ALA A 240 19.35 -4.85 -19.39
N GLU A 241 19.80 -3.62 -19.58
CA GLU A 241 19.79 -2.55 -18.58
C GLU A 241 19.11 -1.28 -19.09
N VAL A 242 18.67 -0.42 -18.16
CA VAL A 242 18.08 0.88 -18.49
C VAL A 242 19.21 1.85 -18.85
N ASP A 243 19.08 2.60 -19.95
CA ASP A 243 20.13 3.50 -20.46
C ASP A 243 20.22 4.83 -19.69
N ASP A 244 19.10 5.55 -19.53
CA ASP A 244 19.06 6.94 -19.03
C ASP A 244 17.89 7.19 -18.03
N GLY A 245 17.42 6.13 -17.37
CA GLY A 245 16.28 6.18 -16.46
C GLY A 245 14.92 6.24 -17.15
N LEU A 246 13.97 6.97 -16.55
CA LEU A 246 12.64 7.19 -17.09
C LEU A 246 12.41 8.66 -17.47
N THR A 247 11.53 8.89 -18.44
CA THR A 247 11.05 10.23 -18.80
C THR A 247 9.53 10.28 -18.66
N VAL A 248 9.02 11.15 -17.79
CA VAL A 248 7.58 11.28 -17.58
C VAL A 248 6.93 12.00 -18.77
N LYS A 249 5.93 11.34 -19.39
CA LYS A 249 5.19 11.86 -20.55
C LYS A 249 3.86 12.48 -20.13
N GLN A 250 3.15 11.83 -19.21
CA GLN A 250 1.85 12.28 -18.74
C GLN A 250 1.68 11.99 -17.25
N LEU A 251 1.06 12.94 -16.54
CA LEU A 251 0.57 12.76 -15.18
C LEU A 251 -0.95 12.90 -15.16
N GLY A 252 -1.61 12.02 -14.42
CA GLY A 252 -3.05 11.99 -14.22
C GLY A 252 -3.59 13.16 -13.39
N GLU A 253 -4.85 13.07 -12.98
CA GLU A 253 -5.49 14.05 -12.11
C GLU A 253 -5.00 13.90 -10.66
N ILE A 254 -4.83 15.02 -9.96
CA ILE A 254 -4.52 15.01 -8.52
C ILE A 254 -5.82 15.11 -7.73
N ILE A 255 -6.18 14.04 -7.03
CA ILE A 255 -7.35 14.00 -6.16
C ILE A 255 -6.87 13.82 -4.70
N PRO A 256 -6.66 14.92 -3.95
CA PRO A 256 -6.08 14.86 -2.62
C PRO A 256 -7.06 14.28 -1.60
N SER A 257 -6.55 13.41 -0.72
CA SER A 257 -7.19 12.97 0.51
C SER A 257 -6.46 13.58 1.71
N VAL A 258 -7.16 14.40 2.49
CA VAL A 258 -6.57 15.04 3.68
C VAL A 258 -6.71 14.06 4.85
N ILE A 259 -5.63 13.36 5.16
CA ILE A 259 -5.62 12.30 6.18
C ILE A 259 -5.40 12.85 7.60
N TYR A 260 -4.74 14.00 7.73
CA TYR A 260 -4.56 14.70 9.00
C TYR A 260 -4.58 16.21 8.78
N ILE A 261 -5.16 16.94 9.73
CA ILE A 261 -5.20 18.40 9.67
C ILE A 261 -5.32 19.00 11.08
N ASP A 262 -4.45 19.96 11.37
CA ASP A 262 -4.54 20.80 12.56
C ASP A 262 -4.34 22.29 12.21
N ASP A 263 -3.98 23.10 13.21
CA ASP A 263 -3.80 24.54 13.09
C ASP A 263 -2.49 24.95 12.39
N GLU A 264 -1.50 24.07 12.31
CA GLU A 264 -0.14 24.34 11.81
C GLU A 264 0.23 23.47 10.60
N GLU A 265 -0.31 22.25 10.51
CA GLU A 265 0.03 21.29 9.47
C GLU A 265 -1.18 20.50 8.93
N SER A 266 -1.01 19.99 7.72
CA SER A 266 -1.84 18.91 7.18
C SER A 266 -1.01 17.87 6.47
N GLN A 267 -1.49 16.63 6.52
CA GLN A 267 -0.91 15.50 5.81
C GLN A 267 -1.90 15.04 4.75
N ILE A 268 -1.40 14.87 3.53
CA ILE A 268 -2.20 14.58 2.35
C ILE A 268 -1.62 13.38 1.64
N THR A 269 -2.50 12.51 1.16
CA THR A 269 -2.16 11.40 0.27
C THR A 269 -3.01 11.46 -0.99
N PHE A 270 -2.46 11.00 -2.11
CA PHE A 270 -3.25 10.77 -3.33
C PHE A 270 -2.53 9.78 -4.24
N ASP A 271 -3.32 9.03 -5.01
CA ASP A 271 -2.81 8.22 -6.10
C ASP A 271 -2.78 9.04 -7.39
N ILE A 272 -1.73 8.87 -8.19
CA ILE A 272 -1.58 9.51 -9.49
C ILE A 272 -1.14 8.49 -10.53
N ASP A 273 -1.89 8.42 -11.62
CA ASP A 273 -1.53 7.61 -12.79
C ASP A 273 -0.47 8.33 -13.61
N ILE A 274 0.63 7.65 -13.92
CA ILE A 274 1.76 8.24 -14.64
C ILE A 274 2.07 7.37 -15.85
N GLU A 275 2.17 8.03 -17.00
CA GLU A 275 2.73 7.46 -18.21
C GLU A 275 4.16 7.97 -18.38
N PHE A 276 5.11 7.05 -18.44
CA PHE A 276 6.52 7.37 -18.63
C PHE A 276 7.16 6.46 -19.68
N GLU A 277 8.26 6.93 -20.24
CA GLU A 277 9.04 6.22 -21.24
C GLU A 277 10.36 5.77 -20.63
N VAL A 278 10.76 4.53 -20.93
CA VAL A 278 12.07 3.99 -20.57
C VAL A 278 12.72 3.41 -21.82
N THR A 279 14.03 3.55 -21.92
CA THR A 279 14.84 2.89 -22.96
C THR A 279 15.73 1.86 -22.31
N VAL A 280 15.60 0.61 -22.75
CA VAL A 280 16.39 -0.53 -22.29
C VAL A 280 17.31 -0.97 -23.42
N ILE A 281 18.58 -1.19 -23.10
CA ILE A 281 19.62 -1.65 -24.01
C ILE A 281 20.08 -3.02 -23.54
N GLY A 282 20.18 -3.96 -24.47
CA GLY A 282 20.64 -5.30 -24.17
C GLY A 282 21.22 -6.00 -25.40
N PRO A 283 21.64 -7.26 -25.25
CA PRO A 283 22.14 -8.07 -26.34
C PRO A 283 21.06 -8.30 -27.41
N ASP A 284 21.41 -8.25 -28.70
CA ASP A 284 20.47 -8.54 -29.80
C ASP A 284 20.31 -10.07 -29.95
N PHE A 285 19.40 -10.68 -29.17
CA PHE A 285 19.09 -12.10 -29.29
C PHE A 285 18.20 -12.37 -30.49
N ILE A 286 17.40 -11.43 -30.99
CA ILE A 286 16.57 -11.63 -32.19
C ILE A 286 17.46 -11.98 -33.40
N ASN A 287 18.60 -11.31 -33.55
CA ASN A 287 19.58 -11.58 -34.61
C ASN A 287 20.74 -12.48 -34.15
N GLY A 288 20.68 -13.03 -32.94
CA GLY A 288 21.71 -13.89 -32.38
C GLY A 288 21.79 -15.27 -33.04
N ILE A 289 22.93 -15.93 -32.90
CA ILE A 289 23.18 -17.27 -33.46
C ILE A 289 23.16 -18.30 -32.33
N TYR A 290 22.26 -19.28 -32.43
CA TYR A 290 22.21 -20.38 -31.47
C TYR A 290 23.25 -21.45 -31.78
N ASP A 291 24.15 -21.71 -30.83
CA ASP A 291 25.12 -22.79 -30.92
C ASP A 291 24.61 -24.03 -30.17
N LYS A 292 24.34 -25.11 -30.91
CA LYS A 292 23.87 -26.38 -30.36
C LYS A 292 24.94 -27.14 -29.58
N GLU A 293 26.23 -26.92 -29.84
CA GLU A 293 27.32 -27.61 -29.15
C GLU A 293 27.51 -27.08 -27.73
N GLU A 294 27.38 -25.77 -27.53
CA GLU A 294 27.48 -25.13 -26.21
C GLU A 294 26.13 -24.92 -25.52
N GLY A 295 25.01 -25.07 -26.25
CA GLY A 295 23.66 -24.95 -25.72
C GLY A 295 23.28 -23.51 -25.33
N ARG A 296 23.95 -22.50 -25.89
CA ARG A 296 23.73 -21.08 -25.61
C ARG A 296 23.64 -20.24 -26.89
N MET A 297 23.05 -19.06 -26.75
CA MET A 297 22.94 -18.08 -27.82
C MET A 297 24.13 -17.12 -27.80
N PHE A 298 24.68 -16.81 -28.98
CA PHE A 298 25.73 -15.81 -29.14
C PHE A 298 25.17 -14.58 -29.84
N THR A 299 25.40 -13.41 -29.23
CA THR A 299 25.06 -12.09 -29.76
C THR A 299 26.36 -11.32 -30.01
N PHE A 300 26.39 -10.49 -31.04
CA PHE A 300 27.59 -9.73 -31.44
C PHE A 300 27.37 -8.22 -31.40
N ASP A 301 26.12 -7.79 -31.32
CA ASP A 301 25.69 -6.40 -31.26
C ASP A 301 24.67 -6.23 -30.11
N SER A 302 24.47 -4.99 -29.69
CA SER A 302 23.40 -4.60 -28.77
C SER A 302 22.26 -3.96 -29.55
N THR A 303 21.03 -4.15 -29.07
CA THR A 303 19.86 -3.42 -29.55
C THR A 303 19.22 -2.66 -28.39
N SER A 304 18.39 -1.68 -28.71
CA SER A 304 17.69 -0.84 -27.74
C SER A 304 16.20 -0.87 -28.00
N ARG A 305 15.42 -0.85 -26.93
CA ARG A 305 13.97 -0.74 -27.00
C ARG A 305 13.45 0.34 -26.10
N THR A 306 12.62 1.21 -26.65
CA THR A 306 11.88 2.22 -25.92
C THR A 306 10.44 1.75 -25.72
N SER A 307 9.98 1.77 -24.46
CA SER A 307 8.62 1.37 -24.10
C SER A 307 7.96 2.47 -23.27
N THR A 308 6.67 2.68 -23.51
CA THR A 308 5.80 3.53 -22.70
C THR A 308 5.06 2.66 -21.69
N ILE A 309 5.17 3.01 -20.41
CA ILE A 309 4.61 2.25 -19.29
C ILE A 309 3.66 3.16 -18.51
N SER A 310 2.49 2.62 -18.16
CA SER A 310 1.54 3.26 -17.25
C SER A 310 1.61 2.62 -15.87
N LYS A 311 1.82 3.42 -14.84
CA LYS A 311 1.89 2.95 -13.44
C LYS A 311 1.25 3.99 -12.52
N THR A 312 0.49 3.52 -11.54
CA THR A 312 -0.06 4.36 -10.48
C THR A 312 0.95 4.45 -9.33
N PHE A 313 1.18 5.66 -8.85
CA PHE A 313 2.03 5.92 -7.69
C PHE A 313 1.22 6.63 -6.61
N THR A 314 1.47 6.29 -5.34
CA THR A 314 0.93 7.02 -4.20
C THR A 314 1.90 8.12 -3.81
N VAL A 315 1.40 9.36 -3.73
CA VAL A 315 2.16 10.53 -3.31
C VAL A 315 1.72 10.93 -1.91
N GLU A 316 2.70 11.18 -1.05
CA GLU A 316 2.55 11.65 0.31
C GLU A 316 3.10 13.09 0.39
N MET A 317 2.29 14.02 0.89
CA MET A 317 2.68 15.42 1.02
C MET A 317 2.40 15.95 2.41
N PHE A 318 3.33 16.79 2.89
CA PHE A 318 3.19 17.53 4.12
C PHE A 318 3.13 19.04 3.83
N LEU A 319 2.03 19.67 4.26
CA LEU A 319 1.85 21.12 4.16
C LEU A 319 1.93 21.73 5.55
N SER A 320 2.80 22.73 5.71
CA SER A 320 2.76 23.64 6.86
C SER A 320 2.15 24.97 6.47
N TYR A 321 1.47 25.62 7.42
CA TYR A 321 0.86 26.91 7.19
C TYR A 321 0.57 27.65 8.50
N GLU A 322 0.25 28.94 8.38
CA GLU A 322 -0.34 29.73 9.46
C GLU A 322 -1.83 29.94 9.19
N PHE A 323 -2.68 29.54 10.12
CA PHE A 323 -4.11 29.81 10.00
C PHE A 323 -4.48 31.16 10.61
N LYS A 324 -4.67 32.19 9.78
CA LYS A 324 -5.00 33.56 10.20
C LYS A 324 -6.33 34.02 9.60
N ASP A 325 -7.20 34.59 10.43
CA ASP A 325 -8.51 35.13 10.03
C ASP A 325 -9.38 34.17 9.19
N GLY A 326 -9.30 32.87 9.50
CA GLY A 326 -10.08 31.86 8.78
C GLY A 326 -9.49 31.48 7.43
N LYS A 327 -8.23 31.84 7.14
CA LYS A 327 -7.53 31.53 5.89
C LYS A 327 -6.16 30.90 6.15
N LEU A 328 -5.78 30.02 5.23
CA LEU A 328 -4.46 29.46 5.12
C LEU A 328 -3.52 30.52 4.53
N GLU A 329 -2.56 30.98 5.35
CA GLU A 329 -1.49 31.91 4.96
C GLU A 329 -0.13 31.20 5.02
N ASN A 330 0.83 31.65 4.21
CA ASN A 330 2.20 31.12 4.19
C ASN A 330 2.26 29.59 4.04
N ALA A 331 1.43 29.06 3.15
CA ALA A 331 1.41 27.64 2.80
C ALA A 331 2.76 27.25 2.18
N GLU A 332 3.48 26.37 2.85
CA GLU A 332 4.73 25.81 2.35
C GLU A 332 4.58 24.29 2.28
N ASP A 333 4.87 23.74 1.10
CA ASP A 333 5.01 22.30 0.94
C ASP A 333 6.41 21.91 1.39
N LEU A 334 6.48 21.33 2.59
CA LEU A 334 7.75 21.02 3.24
C LEU A 334 8.37 19.74 2.72
N ASP A 335 7.53 18.79 2.29
CA ASP A 335 7.99 17.50 1.80
C ASP A 335 6.98 16.88 0.83
N LEU A 336 7.50 16.31 -0.25
CA LEU A 336 6.77 15.51 -1.24
C LEU A 336 7.55 14.22 -1.43
N HIS A 337 6.89 13.11 -1.14
CA HIS A 337 7.46 11.78 -1.23
C HIS A 337 6.57 10.90 -2.11
N VAL A 338 7.18 10.15 -3.01
CA VAL A 338 6.47 9.11 -3.77
C VAL A 338 6.70 7.77 -3.07
N ALA A 339 5.63 7.14 -2.60
CA ALA A 339 5.72 5.89 -1.86
C ALA A 339 6.23 4.74 -2.75
N GLY A 340 7.10 3.90 -2.18
CA GLY A 340 7.53 2.65 -2.82
C GLY A 340 8.60 2.77 -3.90
N VAL A 341 9.16 3.96 -4.16
CA VAL A 341 10.21 4.16 -5.18
C VAL A 341 11.62 4.32 -4.62
N SER A 342 11.80 4.32 -3.29
CA SER A 342 13.11 4.48 -2.64
C SER A 342 14.11 3.35 -2.94
N GLY A 343 13.62 2.18 -3.38
CA GLY A 343 14.43 1.06 -3.87
C GLY A 343 14.65 1.04 -5.38
N GLY A 344 14.28 2.12 -6.07
CA GLY A 344 14.23 2.21 -7.52
C GLY A 344 12.89 1.75 -8.11
N ILE A 345 12.66 2.10 -9.37
CA ILE A 345 11.45 1.79 -10.12
C ILE A 345 11.74 0.58 -11.03
N GLU A 346 11.06 -0.53 -10.73
CA GLU A 346 11.09 -1.73 -11.56
C GLU A 346 10.24 -1.55 -12.82
N VAL A 347 10.83 -1.90 -13.97
CA VAL A 347 10.16 -2.03 -15.28
C VAL A 347 10.47 -3.39 -15.89
N ALA A 348 9.61 -3.89 -16.78
CA ALA A 348 9.86 -5.11 -17.54
C ALA A 348 9.76 -4.80 -19.04
N VAL A 349 10.90 -4.62 -19.69
CA VAL A 349 10.99 -4.36 -21.13
C VAL A 349 11.70 -5.53 -21.80
N GLU A 350 10.96 -6.26 -22.64
CA GLU A 350 11.48 -7.38 -23.42
C GLU A 350 12.02 -6.92 -24.78
N GLU A 351 13.00 -7.65 -25.32
CA GLU A 351 13.56 -7.35 -26.66
C GLU A 351 12.47 -7.37 -27.75
N ASP A 352 11.65 -8.43 -27.78
CA ASP A 352 10.64 -8.68 -28.82
C ASP A 352 9.31 -7.95 -28.56
N GLY A 353 9.01 -7.62 -27.31
CA GLY A 353 7.84 -6.85 -26.92
C GLY A 353 6.59 -7.63 -26.60
N GLU A 354 6.70 -8.95 -26.59
CA GLU A 354 5.66 -9.78 -26.04
C GLU A 354 6.00 -10.01 -24.56
N GLU A 355 5.19 -9.47 -23.65
CA GLU A 355 5.20 -9.90 -22.26
C GLU A 355 4.69 -11.35 -22.22
N TRP A 356 5.60 -12.32 -22.19
CA TRP A 356 5.24 -13.73 -22.02
C TRP A 356 4.80 -13.96 -20.57
N TYR A 357 3.53 -13.72 -20.28
CA TYR A 357 2.86 -14.14 -19.02
C TYR A 357 2.32 -15.57 -19.10
#